data_AF-A0A9Q5FQU9-F1
#
_entry.id   AF-A0A9Q5FQU9-F1
#
_cell.length_a   1.000
_cell.length_b   1.000
_cell.length_c   1.000
_cell.angle_alpha   90.00
_cell.angle_beta   90.00
_cell.angle_gamma   90.00
#
_symmetry.space_group_name_H-M   'P 1'
#
loop_
_entity.id
_entity.type
_entity.pdbx_description
1 polymer ?
#
loop_
_entity_poly.entity_id
_entity_poly.type
_entity_poly.pdbx_seq_one_letter_code
_entity_poly.pdbx_strand_id
1 'polypeptide(L)'
;MYTKSLLLSVCAVLLVGCTGRGFQPPAPDYTKWYKEGVSQTGIIAAMRACGYTNVDGAGDRSPIDVRLLNFYCMKDAGYKRKDNLDMCKLGRIGESPVCDGRR
;
A
#
# COMPACT_ATOMS: atom_id res chain seq x y z
N MET A 1 -34.72 -31.07 -22.36
CA MET A 1 -34.42 -29.61 -22.33
C MET A 1 -33.63 -29.16 -21.08
N TYR A 2 -33.06 -30.06 -20.26
CA TYR A 2 -32.40 -29.69 -18.99
C TYR A 2 -30.86 -29.70 -19.02
N THR A 3 -30.23 -30.28 -20.05
CA THR A 3 -28.76 -30.42 -20.13
C THR A 3 -28.07 -29.14 -20.63
N LYS A 4 -28.73 -28.35 -21.48
CA LYS A 4 -28.19 -27.08 -21.99
C LYS A 4 -28.12 -25.98 -20.92
N SER A 5 -29.08 -25.94 -19.99
CA SER A 5 -29.10 -24.96 -18.90
C SER A 5 -28.02 -25.21 -17.84
N LEU A 6 -27.64 -26.48 -17.62
CA LEU A 6 -26.60 -26.85 -16.67
C LEU A 6 -25.19 -26.43 -17.15
N LEU A 7 -24.93 -26.60 -18.45
CA LEU A 7 -23.64 -26.23 -19.08
C LEU A 7 -23.40 -24.71 -19.06
N LEU A 8 -24.45 -23.90 -19.23
CA LEU A 8 -24.35 -22.43 -19.17
C LEU A 8 -24.01 -21.91 -17.76
N SER A 9 -24.50 -22.58 -16.71
CA SER A 9 -24.24 -22.20 -15.31
C SER A 9 -22.80 -22.46 -14.89
N VAL A 10 -22.20 -23.58 -15.32
CA VAL A 10 -20.79 -23.92 -15.02
C VAL A 10 -19.82 -22.94 -15.67
N CYS A 11 -20.08 -22.51 -16.91
CA CYS A 11 -19.26 -21.49 -17.58
C CYS A 11 -19.31 -20.12 -16.87
N ALA A 12 -20.46 -19.74 -16.30
CA ALA A 12 -20.59 -18.48 -15.57
C ALA A 12 -19.76 -18.47 -14.28
N VAL A 13 -19.74 -19.58 -13.52
CA VAL A 13 -18.96 -19.69 -12.27
C VAL A 13 -17.44 -19.66 -12.53
N LEU A 14 -16.98 -20.24 -13.64
CA LEU A 14 -15.57 -20.23 -14.02
C LEU A 14 -15.06 -18.82 -14.41
N LEU A 15 -15.91 -17.96 -14.97
CA LEU A 15 -15.56 -16.57 -15.29
C LEU A 15 -15.46 -15.66 -14.06
N VAL A 16 -16.15 -16.00 -12.96
CA VAL A 16 -16.00 -15.29 -11.67
C VAL A 16 -14.66 -15.62 -11.02
N GLY A 17 -14.11 -16.81 -11.24
CA GLY A 17 -12.79 -17.21 -10.74
C GLY A 17 -11.62 -16.40 -11.31
N CYS A 18 -11.71 -15.98 -12.58
CA CYS A 18 -10.67 -15.16 -13.23
C CYS A 18 -10.78 -13.67 -12.93
N THR A 19 -11.95 -13.19 -12.49
CA THR A 19 -12.21 -11.77 -12.16
C THR A 19 -12.22 -11.50 -10.65
N GLY A 20 -12.23 -12.54 -9.82
CA GLY A 20 -12.15 -12.45 -8.38
C GLY A 20 -10.74 -12.04 -7.92
N ARG A 21 -10.58 -10.80 -7.45
CA ARG A 21 -9.39 -10.32 -6.71
C ARG A 21 -9.15 -11.02 -5.35
N GLY A 22 -9.76 -12.19 -5.11
CA GLY A 22 -9.80 -12.85 -3.80
C GLY A 22 -8.44 -13.31 -3.26
N PHE A 23 -7.41 -13.40 -4.12
CA PHE A 23 -6.08 -13.89 -3.75
C PHE A 23 -4.92 -13.04 -4.29
N GLN A 24 -5.18 -11.83 -4.80
CA GLN A 24 -4.08 -10.96 -5.23
C GLN A 24 -3.44 -10.28 -4.01
N PRO A 25 -2.11 -10.29 -3.89
CA PRO A 25 -1.45 -9.54 -2.83
C PRO A 25 -1.79 -8.05 -2.95
N PRO A 26 -1.82 -7.31 -1.83
CA PRO A 26 -2.04 -5.88 -1.87
C PRO A 26 -1.01 -5.20 -2.78
N ALA A 27 -1.42 -4.14 -3.46
CA ALA A 27 -0.49 -3.37 -4.28
C ALA A 27 0.71 -2.89 -3.43
N PRO A 28 1.95 -2.98 -3.97
CA PRO A 28 3.16 -2.57 -3.28
C PRO A 28 3.08 -1.12 -2.78
N ASP A 29 3.66 -0.82 -1.61
CA ASP A 29 3.54 0.52 -1.01
C ASP A 29 4.15 1.63 -1.87
N TYR A 30 5.26 1.39 -2.58
CA TYR A 30 5.84 2.39 -3.48
C TYR A 30 4.86 2.90 -4.56
N THR A 31 3.90 2.08 -5.00
CA THR A 31 2.90 2.48 -6.03
C THR A 31 1.91 3.53 -5.54
N LYS A 32 1.86 3.66 -4.22
CA LYS A 32 0.85 4.32 -3.41
C LYS A 32 1.35 5.73 -3.00
N TRP A 33 2.63 6.01 -3.24
CA TRP A 33 3.27 7.34 -3.20
C TRP A 33 3.24 8.04 -4.57
N TYR A 34 3.32 9.37 -4.55
CA TYR A 34 3.53 10.19 -5.75
C TYR A 34 4.22 11.53 -5.45
N LYS A 35 4.91 12.06 -6.45
CA LYS A 35 5.43 13.43 -6.49
C LYS A 35 5.51 13.85 -7.96
N GLU A 36 5.09 15.08 -8.27
CA GLU A 36 5.08 15.57 -9.66
C GLU A 36 6.49 15.50 -10.27
N GLY A 37 6.57 15.00 -11.51
CA GLY A 37 7.84 14.83 -12.21
C GLY A 37 8.71 13.65 -11.74
N VAL A 38 8.29 12.86 -10.76
CA VAL A 38 9.08 11.73 -10.24
C VAL A 38 8.55 10.39 -10.76
N SER A 39 9.43 9.59 -11.36
CA SER A 39 9.12 8.24 -11.83
C SER A 39 8.98 7.24 -10.67
N GLN A 40 8.41 6.05 -10.93
CA GLN A 40 8.32 5.00 -9.91
C GLN A 40 9.70 4.58 -9.38
N THR A 41 10.71 4.45 -10.24
CA THR A 41 12.08 4.16 -9.82
C THR A 41 12.63 5.26 -8.92
N GLY A 42 12.31 6.52 -9.20
CA GLY A 42 12.66 7.66 -8.34
C GLY A 42 11.96 7.61 -6.98
N ILE A 43 10.70 7.17 -6.92
CA ILE A 43 9.99 6.94 -5.65
C ILE A 43 10.67 5.82 -4.85
N ILE A 44 10.98 4.69 -5.49
CA ILE A 44 11.67 3.56 -4.84
C ILE A 44 13.01 4.01 -4.28
N ALA A 45 13.80 4.75 -5.07
CA ALA A 45 15.09 5.31 -4.62
C ALA A 45 14.92 6.24 -3.41
N ALA A 46 13.92 7.13 -3.43
CA ALA A 46 13.62 8.00 -2.30
C ALA A 46 13.18 7.22 -1.05
N MET A 47 12.35 6.18 -1.21
CA MET A 47 12.00 5.30 -0.10
C MET A 47 13.25 4.62 0.48
N ARG A 48 14.15 4.11 -0.35
CA ARG A 48 15.42 3.54 0.13
C ARG A 48 16.25 4.58 0.89
N ALA A 49 16.34 5.81 0.37
CA ALA A 49 17.04 6.91 1.04
C ALA A 49 16.40 7.29 2.39
N CYS A 50 15.08 7.16 2.51
CA CYS A 50 14.34 7.33 3.76
C CYS A 50 14.38 6.12 4.69
N GLY A 51 15.17 5.08 4.40
CA GLY A 51 15.38 3.94 5.30
C GLY A 51 14.42 2.76 5.11
N TYR A 52 13.61 2.74 4.06
CA TYR A 52 12.77 1.57 3.77
C TYR A 52 13.62 0.36 3.34
N THR A 53 13.63 -0.68 4.16
CA THR A 53 14.23 -1.99 3.83
C THR A 53 13.30 -2.87 3.00
N ASN A 54 11.99 -2.61 3.05
CA ASN A 54 10.97 -3.23 2.22
C ASN A 54 10.07 -2.13 1.60
N VAL A 55 10.19 -1.92 0.28
CA VAL A 55 9.40 -0.90 -0.46
C VAL A 55 8.03 -1.41 -0.90
N ASP A 56 7.79 -2.72 -0.84
CA ASP A 56 6.47 -3.30 -1.08
C ASP A 56 5.56 -3.11 0.15
N GLY A 57 6.16 -2.94 1.34
CA GLY A 57 5.50 -2.69 2.61
C GLY A 57 4.83 -3.93 3.24
N ALA A 58 4.40 -4.88 2.43
CA ALA A 58 3.84 -6.14 2.91
C ALA A 58 4.89 -6.94 3.70
N GLY A 59 4.56 -7.29 4.95
CA GLY A 59 5.44 -8.09 5.81
C GLY A 59 6.59 -7.31 6.49
N ASP A 60 6.60 -5.98 6.43
CA ASP A 60 7.56 -5.17 7.20
C ASP A 60 7.32 -5.35 8.72
N ARG A 61 8.37 -5.80 9.43
CA ARG A 61 8.38 -6.06 10.88
C ARG A 61 9.21 -5.04 11.66
N SER A 62 9.68 -3.98 11.01
CA SER A 62 10.43 -2.90 11.67
C SER A 62 9.60 -2.31 12.81
N PRO A 63 10.19 -1.84 13.93
CA PRO A 63 9.46 -1.18 15.00
C PRO A 63 8.59 -0.02 14.48
N ILE A 64 7.46 0.26 15.16
CA ILE A 64 6.51 1.29 14.68
C ILE A 64 7.17 2.66 14.51
N ASP A 65 8.08 3.04 15.41
CA ASP A 65 8.78 4.32 15.35
C ASP A 65 9.70 4.41 14.13
N VAL A 66 10.37 3.32 13.75
CA VAL A 66 11.17 3.25 12.53
C VAL A 66 10.27 3.43 11.30
N ARG A 67 9.12 2.75 11.26
CA ARG A 67 8.17 2.90 10.15
C ARG A 67 7.61 4.32 10.06
N LEU A 68 7.33 4.96 11.20
CA LEU A 68 6.89 6.35 11.27
C LEU A 68 7.96 7.31 10.76
N LEU A 69 9.21 7.17 11.21
CA LEU A 69 10.33 7.98 10.74
C LEU A 69 10.50 7.88 9.23
N ASN A 70 10.47 6.66 8.68
CA ASN A 70 10.57 6.43 7.24
C ASN A 70 9.40 7.08 6.47
N PHE A 71 8.17 6.90 6.98
CA PHE A 71 6.96 7.48 6.39
C PHE A 71 6.98 9.00 6.37
N TYR A 72 7.38 9.63 7.46
CA TYR A 72 7.45 11.08 7.54
C TYR A 72 8.66 11.66 6.82
N CYS A 73 9.78 10.94 6.71
CA CYS A 73 10.87 11.33 5.80
C CYS A 73 10.37 11.53 4.37
N MET A 74 9.54 10.62 3.85
CA MET A 74 8.94 10.76 2.52
C MET A 74 8.01 11.98 2.43
N LYS A 75 7.14 12.19 3.44
CA LYS A 75 6.23 13.34 3.47
C LYS A 75 6.99 14.67 3.56
N ASP A 76 8.02 14.74 4.38
CA ASP A 76 8.87 15.91 4.58
C ASP A 76 9.69 16.21 3.30
N ALA A 77 10.07 15.18 2.53
CA ALA A 77 10.66 15.32 1.19
C ALA A 77 9.66 15.73 0.09
N GLY A 78 8.40 16.00 0.45
CA GLY A 78 7.35 16.49 -0.45
C GLY A 78 6.64 15.40 -1.25
N TYR A 79 6.82 14.12 -0.90
CA TYR A 79 6.02 13.04 -1.48
C TYR A 79 4.65 12.99 -0.81
N LYS A 80 3.64 12.65 -1.60
CA LYS A 80 2.24 12.55 -1.16
C LYS A 80 1.73 11.13 -1.31
N ARG A 81 0.70 10.82 -0.54
CA ARG A 81 -0.01 9.55 -0.52
C ARG A 81 -1.24 9.61 -1.41
N LYS A 82 -1.40 8.65 -2.32
CA LYS A 82 -2.61 8.55 -3.17
C LYS A 82 -3.85 8.13 -2.38
N ASP A 83 -3.64 7.39 -1.29
CA ASP A 83 -4.68 6.88 -0.40
C ASP A 83 -4.94 7.80 0.82
N ASN A 84 -4.36 9.01 0.84
CA ASN A 84 -4.48 9.98 1.93
C ASN A 84 -4.08 9.45 3.32
N LEU A 85 -3.25 8.40 3.37
CA LEU A 85 -2.76 7.84 4.63
C LEU A 85 -1.98 8.89 5.43
N ASP A 86 -2.24 8.95 6.73
CA ASP A 86 -1.47 9.74 7.69
C ASP A 86 -1.28 8.95 8.98
N MET A 87 -0.10 8.37 9.18
CA MET A 87 0.12 7.38 10.23
C MET A 87 -0.10 7.93 11.64
N CYS A 88 0.26 9.20 11.91
CA CYS A 88 0.03 9.83 13.20
C CYS A 88 -1.45 10.13 13.51
N LYS A 89 -2.34 9.99 12.51
CA LYS A 89 -3.78 10.11 12.70
C LYS A 89 -4.46 8.75 12.92
N LEU A 90 -3.70 7.67 12.96
CA LEU A 90 -4.21 6.30 13.13
C LEU A 90 -4.15 5.85 14.59
N GLY A 91 -5.25 6.04 15.33
CA GLY A 91 -5.46 5.45 16.66
C GLY A 91 -4.21 5.50 17.56
N ARG A 92 -3.81 4.34 18.11
CA ARG A 92 -2.64 4.22 19.01
C ARG A 92 -1.29 4.49 18.36
N ILE A 93 -1.17 4.43 17.02
CA ILE A 93 0.08 4.81 16.33
C ILE A 93 0.34 6.30 16.54
N GLY A 94 -0.73 7.09 16.59
CA GLY A 94 -0.67 8.50 16.89
C GLY A 94 0.00 8.81 18.21
N GLU A 95 0.02 7.92 19.21
CA GLU A 95 0.63 8.12 20.54
C GLU A 95 2.17 8.07 20.53
N SER A 96 2.81 7.65 19.43
CA SER A 96 4.27 7.63 19.32
C SER A 96 4.87 9.04 19.47
N PRO A 97 6.03 9.20 20.16
CA PRO A 97 6.75 10.48 20.21
C PRO A 97 7.14 11.03 18.83
N VAL A 98 7.27 10.17 17.81
CA VAL A 98 7.54 10.60 16.42
C VAL A 98 6.39 11.47 15.87
N CYS A 99 5.20 11.34 16.44
CA CYS A 99 4.00 12.07 16.07
C CYS A 99 3.80 13.39 16.82
N ASP A 100 4.69 13.76 17.74
CA ASP A 100 4.56 15.02 18.46
C ASP A 100 4.73 16.21 17.50
N GLY A 101 3.74 17.09 17.48
CA GLY A 101 3.65 18.20 16.52
C GLY A 101 3.17 17.81 15.10
N ARG A 102 2.82 16.53 14.84
CA ARG A 102 2.34 16.04 13.54
C ARG A 102 0.88 15.58 13.53
N ARG A 103 0.16 15.72 14.66
CA ARG A 103 -1.27 15.37 14.80
C ARG A 103 -2.16 16.46 14.20
#